data_AF-A0A167S9W0-F1
#
_entry.id   AF-A0A167S9W0-F1
#
_cell.length_a   1.000
_cell.length_b   1.000
_cell.length_c   1.000
_cell.angle_alpha   90.00
_cell.angle_beta   90.00
_cell.angle_gamma   90.00
#
_symmetry.space_group_name_H-M   'P 1'
#
loop_
_entity.id
_entity.type
_entity.pdbx_description
1 polymer ?
#
loop_
_entity_poly.entity_id
_entity_poly.type
_entity_poly.pdbx_seq_one_letter_code
_entity_poly.pdbx_strand_id
1 'polypeptide(L)'
;MIINVWNHRQTLGCLNNPPKNGASVALPAGGQFTVELAHNQAQTSLSYNGAHASEWPDGQSHPEDWRGPGNPPDCIQDDGAMQAHDQATRGGHRLGKVSMENLVVLSMLEHTPWKRLATYKVPRDLPECPPGGCYCAWLWVPDGCGQPNMYMANYRCHVTNSTSNRRLAAANAPVYCKDDQSKCVAGAKQMIAWNQKEGNNFDLCDENRHFQLVVPIKARKHPHLLNAIFAVSARHLSRLPQYKTPQGILYQGQLLTQLGNNDAVEYMLKCIPAFRRFHENEDDDFRESIIATAVILRQLEEIDDEDEDADDDDDYHVTGVDGHLHEKQINFMPIINAVLRDPASQAMFGHRSLIQAAYWFALRQEIYHSFTRRKPPQLDLPPEYWQGASNVNKSVMHTVQVAKWHWGRGTDDEFLRLMDQQSFLEHTVLTNTKPLFEKPADKRQGEIFPTIWYTSHIELTSIQQSLMARSVLVSENPFLKQQPSSRSSWRKVENEVRMLMLDLCGIALCHPACAPALVNAAIGIQLYGDYFTDQYERLALRSVVEKYRDAHAWPVRRLLEMFTT
;
A
#
# COMPACT_ATOMS: atom_id res chain seq x y z
N MET A 1 -0.14 8.29 25.32
CA MET A 1 -1.04 7.29 24.68
C MET A 1 -0.72 7.32 23.19
N ILE A 2 -0.28 6.19 22.64
CA ILE A 2 0.47 6.12 21.38
C ILE A 2 -0.46 6.37 20.18
N ILE A 3 -0.06 7.27 19.29
CA ILE A 3 -0.88 7.77 18.17
C ILE A 3 -0.58 6.93 16.92
N ASN A 4 -1.52 6.04 16.56
CA ASN A 4 -1.39 5.12 15.42
C ASN A 4 -2.64 5.13 14.51
N VAL A 5 -3.00 6.29 13.95
CA VAL A 5 -3.90 6.35 12.77
C VAL A 5 -3.54 7.53 11.86
N TRP A 6 -3.12 7.23 10.62
CA TRP A 6 -2.80 8.19 9.56
C TRP A 6 -3.79 9.35 9.40
N ASN A 7 -5.07 8.99 9.38
CA ASN A 7 -6.15 9.89 9.06
C ASN A 7 -6.67 10.57 10.34
N HIS A 8 -5.82 11.44 10.91
CA HIS A 8 -6.12 12.32 12.06
C HIS A 8 -7.42 13.15 11.93
N ARG A 9 -8.07 13.14 10.75
CA ARG A 9 -9.32 13.85 10.46
C ARG A 9 -10.55 13.19 11.09
N GLN A 10 -10.68 11.87 11.01
CA GLN A 10 -11.96 11.18 11.25
C GLN A 10 -11.96 10.29 12.49
N THR A 11 -10.90 9.53 12.75
CA THR A 11 -10.89 8.50 13.83
C THR A 11 -10.70 9.06 15.24
N LEU A 12 -10.15 10.27 15.38
CA LEU A 12 -9.90 10.92 16.67
C LEU A 12 -10.81 12.14 16.95
N GLY A 13 -11.80 12.40 16.08
CA GLY A 13 -12.77 13.48 16.28
C GLY A 13 -12.21 14.91 16.24
N CYS A 14 -10.96 15.12 15.82
CA CYS A 14 -10.32 16.45 15.80
C CYS A 14 -11.02 17.44 14.85
N LEU A 15 -11.64 16.98 13.75
CA LEU A 15 -12.47 17.85 12.90
C LEU A 15 -13.71 18.39 13.63
N ASN A 16 -14.26 17.61 14.57
CA ASN A 16 -15.43 17.97 15.36
C ASN A 16 -15.06 18.78 16.62
N ASN A 17 -13.76 18.97 16.88
CA ASN A 17 -13.22 19.73 18.00
C ASN A 17 -12.30 20.87 17.49
N PRO A 18 -12.86 21.90 16.81
CA PRO A 18 -12.07 23.03 16.34
C PRO A 18 -11.43 23.81 17.50
N PRO A 19 -10.36 24.60 17.25
CA PRO A 19 -9.73 25.43 18.28
C PRO A 19 -10.75 26.32 19.00
N LYS A 20 -10.77 26.24 20.33
CA LYS A 20 -11.68 27.03 21.18
C LYS A 20 -11.54 28.52 20.86
N ASN A 21 -12.66 29.24 20.89
CA ASN A 21 -12.74 30.68 20.67
C ASN A 21 -12.13 31.17 19.33
N GLY A 22 -12.00 30.29 18.33
CA GLY A 22 -11.42 30.65 17.02
C GLY A 22 -9.91 30.85 17.04
N ALA A 23 -9.21 30.38 18.08
CA ALA A 23 -7.77 30.54 18.25
C ALA A 23 -6.97 30.13 17.00
N SER A 24 -5.96 30.93 16.64
CA SER A 24 -5.09 30.68 15.49
C SER A 24 -3.69 31.27 15.69
N VAL A 25 -2.69 30.63 15.09
CA VAL A 25 -1.27 31.01 15.16
C VAL A 25 -0.96 32.09 14.12
N ALA A 26 -0.36 33.20 14.55
CA ALA A 26 0.11 34.25 13.65
C ALA A 26 1.41 33.83 12.95
N LEU A 27 1.48 34.03 11.63
CA LEU A 27 2.65 33.82 10.79
C LEU A 27 3.13 35.18 10.25
N PRO A 28 4.04 35.88 10.95
CA PRO A 28 4.53 37.19 10.50
C PRO A 28 5.42 37.03 9.28
N ALA A 29 4.98 37.51 8.11
CA ALA A 29 5.73 37.40 6.86
C ALA A 29 7.12 38.03 6.97
N GLY A 30 8.17 37.24 6.73
CA GLY A 30 9.56 37.66 6.88
C GLY A 30 10.09 37.67 8.32
N GLY A 31 9.25 37.32 9.29
CA GLY A 31 9.61 37.12 10.69
C GLY A 31 9.72 35.64 11.06
N GLN A 32 9.39 35.34 12.31
CA GLN A 32 9.40 33.98 12.87
C GLN A 32 8.22 33.77 13.82
N PHE A 33 7.85 32.51 14.04
CA PHE A 33 6.87 32.10 15.05
C PHE A 33 7.38 30.88 15.81
N THR A 34 6.98 30.74 17.08
CA THR A 34 7.38 29.64 17.96
C THR A 34 6.17 28.75 18.25
N VAL A 35 6.39 27.44 18.29
CA VAL A 35 5.41 26.43 18.72
C VAL A 35 5.97 25.61 19.87
N GLU A 36 5.07 25.00 20.64
CA GLU A 36 5.43 24.09 21.74
C GLU A 36 5.21 22.64 21.31
N LEU A 37 6.25 21.82 21.44
CA LEU A 37 6.26 20.39 21.13
C LEU A 37 6.54 19.62 22.43
N ALA A 38 5.55 18.91 22.96
CA ALA A 38 5.66 18.19 24.23
C ALA A 38 4.86 16.89 24.22
N HIS A 39 5.25 15.91 25.05
CA HIS A 39 4.62 14.58 25.12
C HIS A 39 3.17 14.66 25.61
N ASN A 40 2.85 15.70 26.39
CA ASN A 40 1.56 15.99 26.96
C ASN A 40 1.30 17.51 26.96
N GLN A 41 0.05 17.93 26.72
CA GLN A 41 -0.34 19.33 26.83
C GLN A 41 -0.06 19.93 28.21
N ALA A 42 -0.09 19.11 29.28
CA ALA A 42 0.28 19.51 30.64
C ALA A 42 1.71 20.12 30.74
N GLN A 43 2.62 19.71 29.86
CA GLN A 43 4.03 20.14 29.81
C GLN A 43 4.22 21.37 28.89
N THR A 44 3.13 22.05 28.49
CA THR A 44 3.17 23.28 27.68
C THR A 44 2.58 24.46 28.46
N SER A 45 2.75 25.69 27.98
CA SER A 45 2.09 26.87 28.57
C SER A 45 0.56 26.81 28.55
N LEU A 46 -0.03 25.91 27.73
CA LEU A 46 -1.47 25.78 27.51
C LEU A 46 -2.22 25.10 28.67
N SER A 47 -1.52 24.62 29.70
CA SER A 47 -2.10 23.93 30.86
C SER A 47 -1.37 24.30 32.14
N TYR A 48 -2.10 24.34 33.26
CA TYR A 48 -1.57 24.62 34.61
C TYR A 48 -0.65 25.87 34.70
N ASN A 49 -0.89 26.88 33.85
CA ASN A 49 -0.04 28.06 33.67
C ASN A 49 1.45 27.72 33.42
N GLY A 50 1.74 26.58 32.77
CA GLY A 50 3.09 26.12 32.49
C GLY A 50 3.82 25.47 33.68
N ALA A 51 3.13 25.16 34.79
CA ALA A 51 3.76 24.62 36.01
C ALA A 51 4.49 23.26 35.84
N HIS A 52 4.23 22.54 34.75
CA HIS A 52 4.93 21.28 34.39
C HIS A 52 5.71 21.39 33.07
N ALA A 53 5.92 22.61 32.55
CA ALA A 53 6.68 22.85 31.34
C ALA A 53 8.16 23.08 31.68
N SER A 54 9.05 22.28 31.12
CA SER A 54 10.51 22.47 31.21
C SER A 54 11.07 22.99 29.88
N GLU A 55 12.38 22.95 29.68
CA GLU A 55 12.98 23.18 28.36
C GLU A 55 12.74 22.02 27.38
N TRP A 56 12.50 20.82 27.91
CA TRP A 56 12.45 19.56 27.18
C TRP A 56 11.00 19.09 26.93
N PRO A 57 10.74 18.32 25.85
CA PRO A 57 9.40 17.86 25.50
C PRO A 57 8.68 17.00 26.56
N ASP A 58 9.41 16.41 27.50
CA ASP A 58 8.90 15.53 28.56
C ASP A 58 8.59 16.26 29.90
N GLY A 59 8.84 17.57 29.97
CA GLY A 59 8.67 18.35 31.21
C GLY A 59 9.73 18.09 32.29
N GLN A 60 10.78 17.33 32.01
CA GLN A 60 11.91 17.10 32.92
C GLN A 60 13.12 17.99 32.58
N SER A 61 14.18 17.91 33.38
CA SER A 61 15.41 18.65 33.16
C SER A 61 16.55 17.71 32.76
N HIS A 62 17.05 17.86 31.54
CA HIS A 62 18.17 17.10 30.98
C HIS A 62 19.33 18.02 30.57
N PRO A 63 20.58 17.52 30.48
CA PRO A 63 21.72 18.28 29.99
C PRO A 63 21.68 18.42 28.46
N GLU A 64 22.43 19.36 27.88
CA GLU A 64 22.45 19.57 26.41
C GLU A 64 22.98 18.38 25.61
N ASP A 65 23.84 17.57 26.21
CA ASP A 65 24.41 16.34 25.64
C ASP A 65 23.60 15.08 26.00
N TRP A 66 22.31 15.25 26.34
CA TRP A 66 21.41 14.14 26.64
C TRP A 66 21.38 13.11 25.50
N ARG A 67 21.84 11.90 25.81
CA ARG A 67 21.76 10.71 24.95
C ARG A 67 21.22 9.56 25.80
N GLY A 68 20.51 8.64 25.17
CA GLY A 68 20.07 7.40 25.83
C GLY A 68 21.00 6.23 25.54
N PRO A 69 20.86 5.11 26.26
CA PRO A 69 21.65 3.90 26.07
C PRO A 69 21.17 3.05 24.87
N GLY A 70 20.70 3.70 23.80
CA GLY A 70 19.89 3.07 22.77
C GLY A 70 20.61 2.11 21.84
N ASN A 71 19.80 1.43 21.01
CA ASN A 71 20.27 0.72 19.83
C ASN A 71 19.39 1.18 18.63
N PRO A 72 19.92 1.94 17.65
CA PRO A 72 21.32 2.37 17.53
C PRO A 72 21.79 3.33 18.66
N PRO A 73 23.12 3.50 18.85
CA PRO A 73 23.76 4.06 20.06
C PRO A 73 23.40 5.49 20.49
N ASP A 74 22.61 6.21 19.70
CA ASP A 74 22.25 7.61 19.91
C ASP A 74 20.75 7.81 20.20
N CYS A 75 19.93 6.74 20.17
CA CYS A 75 18.50 6.84 20.45
C CYS A 75 18.18 6.88 21.95
N ILE A 76 17.25 7.74 22.35
CA ILE A 76 16.75 7.82 23.73
C ILE A 76 15.59 6.82 23.91
N GLN A 77 15.70 5.93 24.92
CA GLN A 77 14.78 4.79 25.10
C GLN A 77 13.73 4.95 26.21
N ASP A 78 13.94 5.81 27.21
CA ASP A 78 13.30 5.62 28.53
C ASP A 78 11.83 6.07 28.68
N ASP A 79 11.23 6.80 27.73
CA ASP A 79 9.83 7.27 27.86
C ASP A 79 8.99 7.29 26.56
N GLY A 80 9.57 6.95 25.40
CA GLY A 80 8.88 7.04 24.10
C GLY A 80 8.78 8.46 23.55
N ALA A 81 9.83 9.28 23.76
CA ALA A 81 9.86 10.69 23.45
C ALA A 81 9.67 11.11 21.99
N MET A 82 9.24 12.37 21.83
CA MET A 82 9.41 13.16 20.62
C MET A 82 10.82 13.78 20.58
N GLN A 83 11.81 13.04 20.07
CA GLN A 83 13.21 13.48 19.98
C GLN A 83 13.88 13.14 18.64
N ALA A 84 14.75 14.03 18.18
CA ALA A 84 15.66 13.84 17.05
C ALA A 84 16.99 13.21 17.51
N HIS A 85 17.59 12.39 16.63
CA HIS A 85 18.80 11.59 16.87
C HIS A 85 20.07 12.44 17.12
N ASP A 86 20.19 13.51 16.34
CA ASP A 86 20.95 14.72 16.64
C ASP A 86 20.36 15.85 15.76
N GLN A 87 21.00 16.23 14.67
CA GLN A 87 20.68 17.40 13.89
C GLN A 87 19.69 17.17 12.73
N ALA A 88 19.93 16.32 11.74
CA ALA A 88 19.40 16.57 10.37
C ALA A 88 17.87 16.38 10.07
N THR A 89 16.95 16.87 10.92
CA THR A 89 15.49 16.56 10.88
C THR A 89 14.58 17.78 10.64
N ARG A 90 13.92 17.86 9.47
CA ARG A 90 13.15 19.03 8.96
C ARG A 90 11.62 18.84 8.97
N GLY A 91 10.83 19.87 9.33
CA GLY A 91 9.34 19.84 9.26
C GLY A 91 8.67 21.18 8.91
N GLY A 92 7.47 21.18 8.28
CA GLY A 92 6.83 22.42 7.74
C GLY A 92 5.31 22.39 7.49
N HIS A 93 4.74 23.53 7.03
CA HIS A 93 3.32 23.91 7.24
C HIS A 93 2.58 24.65 6.08
N ARG A 94 1.24 24.43 5.92
CA ARG A 94 0.12 25.41 5.63
C ARG A 94 -1.01 24.81 4.77
N LEU A 95 -2.27 25.11 5.10
CA LEU A 95 -3.47 24.47 4.57
C LEU A 95 -4.80 25.25 4.56
N GLY A 96 -5.79 24.68 3.87
CA GLY A 96 -7.22 25.03 3.82
C GLY A 96 -7.89 24.25 2.69
N LYS A 97 -9.12 23.72 2.85
CA LYS A 97 -9.70 22.64 1.98
C LYS A 97 -8.66 21.56 1.64
N VAL A 98 -8.30 20.83 2.70
CA VAL A 98 -7.06 20.07 2.83
C VAL A 98 -7.03 18.76 2.06
N SER A 99 -5.97 18.56 1.30
CA SER A 99 -5.43 17.25 0.91
C SER A 99 -3.89 17.30 1.00
N MET A 100 -3.19 16.17 0.89
CA MET A 100 -1.70 16.16 1.00
C MET A 100 -1.04 16.87 -0.20
N GLU A 101 -1.76 16.96 -1.31
CA GLU A 101 -1.33 17.57 -2.57
C GLU A 101 -1.51 19.10 -2.54
N ASN A 102 -2.43 19.60 -1.71
CA ASN A 102 -2.66 21.02 -1.44
C ASN A 102 -1.76 21.57 -0.30
N LEU A 103 -0.87 20.73 0.25
CA LEU A 103 0.05 21.06 1.33
C LEU A 103 1.37 21.57 0.77
N VAL A 104 1.77 22.79 1.16
CA VAL A 104 3.07 23.36 0.78
C VAL A 104 3.94 23.52 2.02
N VAL A 105 5.12 22.93 2.04
CA VAL A 105 6.15 23.14 3.07
C VAL A 105 6.72 24.57 2.92
N LEU A 106 6.27 25.53 3.75
CA LEU A 106 6.75 26.92 3.72
C LEU A 106 7.96 27.22 4.60
N SER A 107 8.18 26.41 5.63
CA SER A 107 9.31 26.54 6.57
C SER A 107 9.86 25.15 6.85
N MET A 108 11.13 25.08 7.21
CA MET A 108 11.74 23.89 7.79
C MET A 108 12.67 24.34 8.91
N LEU A 109 12.44 23.81 10.12
CA LEU A 109 13.40 23.85 11.21
C LEU A 109 14.06 22.47 11.26
N GLU A 110 15.39 22.44 11.22
CA GLU A 110 16.16 21.22 11.45
C GLU A 110 16.15 20.85 12.94
N HIS A 111 16.66 19.67 13.30
CA HIS A 111 16.93 19.30 14.71
C HIS A 111 15.64 19.29 15.57
N THR A 112 14.50 18.95 14.96
CA THR A 112 13.17 19.09 15.59
C THR A 112 12.35 17.81 15.47
N PRO A 113 11.69 17.34 16.55
CA PRO A 113 11.67 17.88 17.92
C PRO A 113 12.98 17.59 18.69
N TRP A 114 13.46 18.56 19.47
CA TRP A 114 14.59 18.38 20.40
C TRP A 114 14.30 19.10 21.72
N LYS A 115 14.18 20.43 21.65
CA LYS A 115 13.61 21.26 22.72
C LYS A 115 12.11 21.41 22.55
N ARG A 116 11.40 21.73 23.64
CA ARG A 116 9.97 22.04 23.60
C ARG A 116 9.64 23.24 22.71
N LEU A 117 10.47 24.28 22.73
CA LEU A 117 10.25 25.49 21.95
C LEU A 117 10.91 25.40 20.55
N ALA A 118 10.10 25.20 19.52
CA ALA A 118 10.56 25.15 18.13
C ALA A 118 10.19 26.44 17.39
N THR A 119 11.19 27.17 16.87
CA THR A 119 11.00 28.48 16.23
C THR A 119 11.25 28.43 14.72
N TYR A 120 10.21 28.71 13.94
CA TYR A 120 10.18 28.59 12.49
C TYR A 120 10.23 29.96 11.80
N LYS A 121 11.07 30.09 10.78
CA LYS A 121 11.15 31.30 9.93
C LYS A 121 10.02 31.31 8.91
N VAL A 122 9.40 32.47 8.69
CA VAL A 122 8.30 32.66 7.73
C VAL A 122 8.83 33.36 6.47
N PRO A 123 8.57 32.84 5.25
CA PRO A 123 8.97 33.53 4.03
C PRO A 123 8.42 34.97 3.96
N ARG A 124 9.27 35.92 3.56
CA ARG A 124 8.88 37.34 3.40
C ARG A 124 7.74 37.54 2.42
N ASP A 125 7.72 36.74 1.36
CA ASP A 125 6.74 36.86 0.29
C ASP A 125 5.51 35.96 0.48
N LEU A 126 5.30 35.40 1.68
CA LEU A 126 4.15 34.54 1.96
C LEU A 126 2.86 35.37 1.83
N PRO A 127 1.94 35.04 0.90
CA PRO A 127 0.72 35.82 0.70
C PRO A 127 -0.26 35.61 1.85
N GLU A 128 -1.11 36.61 2.05
CA GLU A 128 -2.18 36.61 3.05
C GLU A 128 -3.08 35.36 2.99
N CYS A 129 -3.82 35.11 4.07
CA CYS A 129 -4.86 34.09 4.09
C CYS A 129 -6.16 34.61 3.46
N PRO A 130 -6.98 33.74 2.85
CA PRO A 130 -8.33 34.11 2.44
C PRO A 130 -9.19 34.49 3.67
N PRO A 131 -10.34 35.17 3.45
CA PRO A 131 -11.29 35.46 4.52
C PRO A 131 -11.66 34.20 5.32
N GLY A 132 -11.57 34.28 6.66
CA GLY A 132 -11.70 33.14 7.57
C GLY A 132 -10.38 32.48 8.00
N GLY A 133 -9.24 32.94 7.46
CA GLY A 133 -7.91 32.49 7.84
C GLY A 133 -7.46 31.22 7.10
N CYS A 134 -6.36 30.63 7.58
CA CYS A 134 -5.84 29.36 7.09
C CYS A 134 -5.83 28.30 8.19
N TYR A 135 -5.48 27.09 7.77
CA TYR A 135 -4.99 26.01 8.59
C TYR A 135 -3.49 25.87 8.37
N CYS A 136 -2.83 25.17 9.27
CA CYS A 136 -1.44 24.78 9.20
C CYS A 136 -1.31 23.37 9.77
N ALA A 137 -0.22 22.70 9.43
CA ALA A 137 0.09 21.37 9.94
C ALA A 137 1.58 21.37 10.29
N TRP A 138 1.97 20.87 11.45
CA TRP A 138 3.35 20.52 11.76
C TRP A 138 3.59 19.07 11.33
N LEU A 139 4.77 18.77 10.79
CA LEU A 139 5.21 17.40 10.46
C LEU A 139 6.48 17.06 11.22
N TRP A 140 6.60 15.80 11.61
CA TRP A 140 7.87 15.16 11.90
C TRP A 140 7.89 13.73 11.36
N VAL A 141 9.04 13.30 10.86
CA VAL A 141 9.37 11.92 10.53
C VAL A 141 10.70 11.61 11.23
N PRO A 142 10.77 10.62 12.13
CA PRO A 142 12.01 10.24 12.81
C PRO A 142 13.00 9.60 11.84
N ASP A 143 14.29 9.93 12.00
CA ASP A 143 15.40 9.29 11.29
C ASP A 143 15.96 8.17 12.18
N GLY A 144 15.59 6.91 11.90
CA GLY A 144 16.16 5.70 12.52
C GLY A 144 15.79 5.38 13.98
N CYS A 145 15.31 6.33 14.80
CA CYS A 145 14.96 6.08 16.20
C CYS A 145 13.48 5.72 16.43
N GLY A 146 13.25 4.66 17.22
CA GLY A 146 11.91 4.23 17.64
C GLY A 146 11.17 3.39 16.58
N GLN A 147 9.85 3.29 16.70
CA GLN A 147 9.04 2.64 15.66
C GLN A 147 8.96 3.54 14.41
N PRO A 148 9.20 3.00 13.20
CA PRO A 148 8.93 3.69 11.93
C PRO A 148 7.52 4.31 11.90
N ASN A 149 7.42 5.64 11.86
CA ASN A 149 6.13 6.34 11.84
C ASN A 149 6.24 7.75 11.24
N MET A 150 5.14 8.50 11.22
CA MET A 150 5.13 9.94 10.99
C MET A 150 4.18 10.62 11.99
N TYR A 151 4.45 11.89 12.30
CA TYR A 151 3.65 12.68 13.23
C TYR A 151 3.15 13.93 12.55
N MET A 152 1.85 14.24 12.72
CA MET A 152 1.19 15.38 12.07
C MET A 152 0.23 16.09 13.04
N ALA A 153 0.47 17.37 13.32
CA ALA A 153 -0.38 18.17 14.21
C ALA A 153 -1.01 19.35 13.46
N ASN A 154 -2.35 19.35 13.32
CA ASN A 154 -3.09 20.36 12.58
C ASN A 154 -3.59 21.50 13.49
N TYR A 155 -3.48 22.74 13.04
CA TYR A 155 -3.91 23.94 13.77
C TYR A 155 -4.45 25.02 12.81
N ARG A 156 -5.15 26.05 13.33
CA ARG A 156 -5.49 27.25 12.54
C ARG A 156 -4.33 28.23 12.56
N CYS A 157 -4.09 28.92 11.44
CA CYS A 157 -3.05 29.95 11.34
C CYS A 157 -3.49 31.09 10.41
N HIS A 158 -2.88 32.27 10.56
CA HIS A 158 -3.13 33.41 9.70
C HIS A 158 -1.81 34.14 9.42
N VAL A 159 -1.65 34.70 8.23
CA VAL A 159 -0.45 35.47 7.87
C VAL A 159 -0.64 36.92 8.31
N THR A 160 0.38 37.51 8.91
CA THR A 160 0.42 38.93 9.28
C THR A 160 1.58 39.63 8.58
N ASN A 161 1.52 40.96 8.47
CA ASN A 161 2.57 41.81 7.87
C ASN A 161 3.00 41.43 6.43
N SER A 162 2.12 40.78 5.66
CA SER A 162 2.41 40.47 4.26
C SER A 162 2.14 41.67 3.37
N THR A 163 3.04 41.90 2.41
CA THR A 163 2.84 42.84 1.29
C THR A 163 2.85 42.12 -0.05
N SER A 164 2.67 40.79 -0.05
CA SER A 164 2.85 39.92 -1.20
C SER A 164 1.52 39.49 -1.82
N ASN A 165 1.39 39.70 -3.12
CA ASN A 165 0.29 39.19 -3.96
C ASN A 165 0.67 37.91 -4.73
N ARG A 166 1.85 37.32 -4.46
CA ARG A 166 2.33 36.11 -5.12
C ARG A 166 1.44 34.92 -4.78
N ARG A 167 1.26 33.97 -5.70
CA ARG A 167 0.57 32.71 -5.43
C ARG A 167 1.58 31.63 -5.07
N LEU A 168 1.24 30.76 -4.14
CA LEU A 168 2.01 29.54 -3.89
C LEU A 168 1.90 28.63 -5.13
N ALA A 169 3.04 28.07 -5.55
CA ALA A 169 3.05 27.05 -6.59
C ALA A 169 2.42 25.74 -6.07
N ALA A 170 1.92 24.91 -6.99
CA ALA A 170 1.52 23.55 -6.65
C ALA A 170 2.71 22.78 -6.05
N ALA A 171 2.46 22.01 -5.00
CA ALA A 171 3.49 21.27 -4.30
C ALA A 171 3.75 19.93 -5.00
N ASN A 172 5.03 19.64 -5.28
CA ASN A 172 5.46 18.35 -5.81
C ASN A 172 5.86 17.41 -4.66
N ALA A 173 5.74 16.10 -4.86
CA ALA A 173 6.21 15.12 -3.89
C ALA A 173 7.73 15.28 -3.66
N PRO A 174 8.23 15.29 -2.41
CA PRO A 174 9.65 15.29 -2.14
C PRO A 174 10.28 13.94 -2.50
N VAL A 175 11.48 13.97 -3.07
CA VAL A 175 12.32 12.78 -3.29
C VAL A 175 13.51 12.81 -2.33
N TYR A 176 14.01 11.64 -1.97
CA TYR A 176 15.22 11.53 -1.15
C TYR A 176 16.46 11.94 -1.99
N CYS A 177 17.13 13.00 -1.56
CA CYS A 177 18.27 13.60 -2.26
C CYS A 177 19.39 14.08 -1.32
N LYS A 178 19.49 13.47 -0.12
CA LYS A 178 20.51 13.79 0.90
C LYS A 178 21.93 13.59 0.35
N ASP A 179 22.12 12.49 -0.38
CA ASP A 179 23.43 12.03 -0.86
C ASP A 179 23.76 12.54 -2.28
N ASP A 180 22.77 13.10 -2.98
CA ASP A 180 22.91 13.64 -4.33
C ASP A 180 21.89 14.77 -4.58
N GLN A 181 22.36 16.01 -4.44
CA GLN A 181 21.51 17.19 -4.59
C GLN A 181 20.99 17.41 -6.02
N SER A 182 21.61 16.81 -7.05
CA SER A 182 21.15 16.94 -8.44
C SER A 182 19.78 16.29 -8.66
N LYS A 183 19.42 15.33 -7.79
CA LYS A 183 18.11 14.66 -7.78
C LYS A 183 17.03 15.44 -7.02
N CYS A 184 17.35 16.53 -6.32
CA CYS A 184 16.37 17.25 -5.50
C CYS A 184 15.27 17.92 -6.32
N VAL A 185 14.02 17.74 -5.91
CA VAL A 185 12.86 18.45 -6.48
C VAL A 185 12.93 19.94 -6.12
N ALA A 186 13.08 20.79 -7.14
CA ALA A 186 13.04 22.24 -7.04
C ALA A 186 11.59 22.75 -6.79
N GLY A 187 11.49 23.97 -6.23
CA GLY A 187 10.20 24.61 -5.96
C GLY A 187 9.45 24.06 -4.73
N ALA A 188 8.14 24.30 -4.71
CA ALA A 188 7.24 23.92 -3.62
C ALA A 188 7.18 22.40 -3.45
N LYS A 189 7.29 21.94 -2.20
CA LYS A 189 7.27 20.52 -1.83
C LYS A 189 6.12 20.19 -0.90
N GLN A 190 5.57 18.99 -1.07
CA GLN A 190 4.53 18.42 -0.20
C GLN A 190 5.12 18.03 1.15
N MET A 191 4.26 17.87 2.15
CA MET A 191 4.61 17.14 3.37
C MET A 191 4.84 15.66 3.02
N ILE A 192 5.79 15.01 3.70
CA ILE A 192 6.06 13.58 3.53
C ILE A 192 4.87 12.79 4.11
N ALA A 193 4.33 11.82 3.38
CA ALA A 193 3.39 10.81 3.90
C ALA A 193 4.00 9.42 3.75
N TRP A 194 4.16 8.71 4.87
CA TRP A 194 4.99 7.51 4.96
C TRP A 194 4.55 6.56 6.10
N ASN A 195 4.58 5.25 5.82
CA ASN A 195 4.19 4.12 6.68
C ASN A 195 2.72 4.08 7.20
N GLN A 196 1.71 4.01 6.31
CA GLN A 196 0.31 4.30 6.65
C GLN A 196 -0.72 3.33 6.04
N LYS A 197 -1.88 3.18 6.72
CA LYS A 197 -2.89 2.10 6.48
C LYS A 197 -3.75 2.25 5.22
N GLU A 198 -4.04 3.46 4.75
CA GLU A 198 -4.80 3.69 3.51
C GLU A 198 -3.88 4.28 2.43
N GLY A 199 -4.26 4.17 1.15
CA GLY A 199 -3.47 4.67 0.01
C GLY A 199 -2.39 3.72 -0.53
N ASN A 200 -2.23 2.51 0.03
CA ASN A 200 -1.16 1.55 -0.32
C ASN A 200 -1.68 0.17 -0.76
N ASN A 201 -2.52 0.10 -1.80
CA ASN A 201 -2.92 -1.17 -2.43
C ASN A 201 -2.48 -1.26 -3.92
N PHE A 202 -2.70 -0.23 -4.72
CA PHE A 202 -2.29 -0.25 -6.13
C PHE A 202 -0.75 -0.13 -6.32
N ASP A 203 -0.10 0.74 -5.55
CA ASP A 203 1.26 1.21 -5.85
C ASP A 203 2.41 0.47 -5.14
N LEU A 204 2.20 -0.74 -4.57
CA LEU A 204 3.25 -1.42 -3.79
C LEU A 204 4.61 -1.59 -4.50
N CYS A 205 4.59 -1.67 -5.83
CA CYS A 205 5.77 -1.87 -6.67
C CYS A 205 6.11 -0.64 -7.53
N ASP A 206 5.50 0.51 -7.23
CA ASP A 206 5.61 1.76 -7.97
C ASP A 206 6.01 2.92 -7.04
N GLU A 207 7.30 3.24 -7.06
CA GLU A 207 7.89 4.34 -6.27
C GLU A 207 7.24 5.70 -6.54
N ASN A 208 6.69 5.92 -7.75
CA ASN A 208 6.04 7.17 -8.14
C ASN A 208 4.55 7.22 -7.75
N ARG A 209 3.99 6.08 -7.32
CA ARG A 209 2.61 5.92 -6.84
C ARG A 209 1.56 6.46 -7.79
N HIS A 210 1.58 5.98 -9.04
CA HIS A 210 0.73 6.50 -10.10
C HIS A 210 -0.77 6.30 -9.83
N PHE A 211 -1.19 5.20 -9.19
CA PHE A 211 -2.61 4.96 -8.91
C PHE A 211 -3.13 5.78 -7.72
N GLN A 212 -2.29 6.11 -6.74
CA GLN A 212 -2.61 7.01 -5.63
C GLN A 212 -2.56 8.49 -6.04
N LEU A 213 -1.57 8.89 -6.86
CA LEU A 213 -1.25 10.29 -7.12
C LEU A 213 -1.68 10.80 -8.50
N VAL A 214 -1.61 9.99 -9.55
CA VAL A 214 -1.87 10.41 -10.94
C VAL A 214 -3.28 10.05 -11.39
N VAL A 215 -3.74 8.84 -11.12
CA VAL A 215 -5.08 8.34 -11.51
C VAL A 215 -6.22 9.21 -10.97
N PRO A 216 -6.27 9.65 -9.69
CA PRO A 216 -7.35 10.50 -9.20
C PRO A 216 -7.37 11.90 -9.84
N ILE A 217 -6.21 12.40 -10.27
CA ILE A 217 -6.10 13.66 -11.01
C ILE A 217 -6.65 13.49 -12.43
N LYS A 218 -6.26 12.41 -13.13
CA LYS A 218 -6.79 12.07 -14.47
C LYS A 218 -8.30 11.81 -14.45
N ALA A 219 -8.83 11.15 -13.41
CA ALA A 219 -10.25 10.87 -13.25
C ALA A 219 -11.13 12.14 -13.27
N ARG A 220 -10.60 13.31 -12.89
CA ARG A 220 -11.31 14.60 -12.98
C ARG A 220 -11.57 15.06 -14.43
N LYS A 221 -10.82 14.54 -15.40
CA LYS A 221 -10.96 14.82 -16.83
C LYS A 221 -11.62 13.67 -17.60
N HIS A 222 -11.42 12.43 -17.12
CA HIS A 222 -11.77 11.18 -17.80
C HIS A 222 -12.93 10.48 -17.07
N PRO A 223 -14.19 10.63 -17.52
CA PRO A 223 -15.35 10.12 -16.80
C PRO A 223 -15.37 8.60 -16.64
N HIS A 224 -14.85 7.85 -17.61
CA HIS A 224 -14.68 6.39 -17.53
C HIS A 224 -13.74 5.99 -16.40
N LEU A 225 -12.61 6.68 -16.24
CA LEU A 225 -11.66 6.42 -15.15
C LEU A 225 -12.28 6.74 -13.77
N LEU A 226 -13.06 7.82 -13.67
CA LEU A 226 -13.81 8.15 -12.46
C LEU A 226 -14.87 7.08 -12.13
N ASN A 227 -15.63 6.64 -13.13
CA ASN A 227 -16.62 5.59 -12.97
C ASN A 227 -15.96 4.26 -12.57
N ALA A 228 -14.79 3.89 -13.10
CA ALA A 228 -14.08 2.68 -12.67
C ALA A 228 -13.66 2.74 -11.19
N ILE A 229 -13.16 3.89 -10.72
CA ILE A 229 -12.87 4.12 -9.30
C ILE A 229 -14.14 3.97 -8.46
N PHE A 230 -15.27 4.55 -8.89
CA PHE A 230 -16.55 4.39 -8.21
C PHE A 230 -17.08 2.97 -8.23
N ALA A 231 -16.86 2.20 -9.30
CA ALA A 231 -17.31 0.82 -9.41
C ALA A 231 -16.64 -0.08 -8.35
N VAL A 232 -15.31 -0.06 -8.30
CA VAL A 232 -14.52 -0.80 -7.28
C VAL A 232 -14.84 -0.30 -5.86
N SER A 233 -14.93 1.02 -5.67
CA SER A 233 -15.22 1.60 -4.35
C SER A 233 -16.61 1.20 -3.85
N ALA A 234 -17.63 1.28 -4.71
CA ALA A 234 -18.99 0.86 -4.40
C ALA A 234 -19.02 -0.61 -3.96
N ARG A 235 -18.36 -1.49 -4.72
CA ARG A 235 -18.35 -2.92 -4.40
C ARG A 235 -17.61 -3.23 -3.10
N HIS A 236 -16.42 -2.67 -2.91
CA HIS A 236 -15.62 -2.87 -1.71
C HIS A 236 -16.36 -2.43 -0.45
N LEU A 237 -16.98 -1.24 -0.48
CA LEU A 237 -17.77 -0.72 0.63
C LEU A 237 -19.06 -1.52 0.88
N SER A 238 -19.77 -1.94 -0.17
CA SER A 238 -20.99 -2.74 -0.08
C SER A 238 -20.76 -4.21 0.31
N ARG A 239 -19.53 -4.75 0.18
CA ARG A 239 -19.19 -6.10 0.67
C ARG A 239 -18.83 -6.11 2.16
N LEU A 240 -18.10 -5.11 2.67
CA LEU A 240 -17.56 -5.11 4.04
C LEU A 240 -18.62 -4.84 5.13
N PRO A 241 -18.84 -5.77 6.10
CA PRO A 241 -19.82 -5.59 7.15
C PRO A 241 -19.59 -4.36 8.03
N GLN A 242 -18.33 -3.94 8.28
CA GLN A 242 -18.03 -2.81 9.16
C GLN A 242 -18.57 -1.46 8.68
N TYR A 243 -18.95 -1.33 7.41
CA TYR A 243 -19.53 -0.09 6.86
C TYR A 243 -21.05 -0.15 6.71
N LYS A 244 -21.70 -1.29 6.98
CA LYS A 244 -23.15 -1.45 6.80
C LYS A 244 -23.91 -0.88 8.00
N THR A 245 -24.90 -0.04 7.73
CA THR A 245 -25.86 0.48 8.72
C THR A 245 -27.29 0.30 8.22
N PRO A 246 -28.31 0.32 9.08
CA PRO A 246 -29.72 0.26 8.65
C PRO A 246 -30.15 1.38 7.70
N GLN A 247 -29.38 2.48 7.62
CA GLN A 247 -29.68 3.66 6.80
C GLN A 247 -28.79 3.76 5.53
N GLY A 248 -27.98 2.74 5.23
CA GLY A 248 -27.04 2.71 4.10
C GLY A 248 -25.59 2.45 4.54
N ILE A 249 -24.64 2.84 3.71
CA ILE A 249 -23.21 2.59 3.96
C ILE A 249 -22.58 3.78 4.69
N LEU A 250 -22.06 3.58 5.90
CA LEU A 250 -21.29 4.58 6.64
C LEU A 250 -19.79 4.36 6.41
N TYR A 251 -19.21 5.12 5.48
CA TYR A 251 -17.76 5.11 5.26
C TYR A 251 -17.15 6.44 5.71
N GLN A 252 -16.07 6.39 6.48
CA GLN A 252 -15.33 7.59 6.93
C GLN A 252 -16.21 8.69 7.59
N GLY A 253 -17.30 8.29 8.26
CA GLY A 253 -18.26 9.20 8.90
C GLY A 253 -19.26 9.87 7.94
N GLN A 254 -19.21 9.57 6.65
CA GLN A 254 -20.19 9.98 5.65
C GLN A 254 -21.18 8.85 5.40
N LEU A 255 -22.48 9.11 5.60
CA LEU A 255 -23.55 8.16 5.31
C LEU A 255 -23.95 8.25 3.83
N LEU A 256 -23.73 7.16 3.10
CA LEU A 256 -24.11 6.96 1.71
C LEU A 256 -25.44 6.21 1.68
N THR A 257 -26.54 6.96 1.72
CA THR A 257 -27.92 6.43 1.82
C THR A 257 -28.43 5.80 0.53
N GLN A 258 -27.80 6.07 -0.61
CA GLN A 258 -28.18 5.57 -1.93
C GLN A 258 -27.24 4.47 -2.45
N LEU A 259 -26.16 4.14 -1.72
CA LEU A 259 -25.18 3.15 -2.18
C LEU A 259 -25.73 1.72 -2.02
N GLY A 260 -26.10 1.10 -3.14
CA GLY A 260 -26.64 -0.26 -3.23
C GLY A 260 -25.60 -1.29 -3.70
N ASN A 261 -26.05 -2.54 -3.87
CA ASN A 261 -25.21 -3.62 -4.42
C ASN A 261 -24.98 -3.47 -5.93
N ASN A 262 -25.94 -2.87 -6.66
CA ASN A 262 -25.94 -2.83 -8.12
C ASN A 262 -25.15 -1.64 -8.70
N ASP A 263 -24.83 -0.63 -7.87
CA ASP A 263 -24.16 0.60 -8.33
C ASP A 263 -22.78 0.32 -8.92
N ALA A 264 -22.07 -0.69 -8.40
CA ALA A 264 -20.80 -1.14 -8.94
C ALA A 264 -20.92 -1.53 -10.43
N VAL A 265 -21.97 -2.27 -10.78
CA VAL A 265 -22.28 -2.66 -12.16
C VAL A 265 -22.68 -1.44 -12.98
N GLU A 266 -23.52 -0.54 -12.44
CA GLU A 266 -23.92 0.68 -13.16
C GLU A 266 -22.72 1.58 -13.50
N TYR A 267 -21.77 1.74 -12.57
CA TYR A 267 -20.52 2.48 -12.82
C TYR A 267 -19.61 1.75 -13.81
N MET A 268 -19.48 0.43 -13.73
CA MET A 268 -18.73 -0.36 -14.71
C MET A 268 -19.30 -0.20 -16.13
N LEU A 269 -20.62 -0.29 -16.30
CA LEU A 269 -21.29 -0.13 -17.59
C LEU A 269 -21.03 1.26 -18.22
N LYS A 270 -20.95 2.33 -17.41
CA LYS A 270 -20.58 3.68 -17.86
C LYS A 270 -19.15 3.79 -18.41
N CYS A 271 -18.28 2.80 -18.17
CA CYS A 271 -16.92 2.78 -18.69
C CYS A 271 -16.82 2.19 -20.10
N ILE A 272 -17.72 1.27 -20.47
CA ILE A 272 -17.70 0.51 -21.73
C ILE A 272 -17.60 1.39 -22.99
N PRO A 273 -18.30 2.54 -23.10
CA PRO A 273 -18.20 3.39 -24.29
C PRO A 273 -16.79 3.92 -24.56
N ALA A 274 -15.95 4.09 -23.53
CA ALA A 274 -14.59 4.58 -23.69
C ALA A 274 -13.66 3.52 -24.30
N PHE A 275 -13.79 2.25 -23.89
CA PHE A 275 -13.02 1.14 -24.48
C PHE A 275 -13.29 0.96 -25.97
N ARG A 276 -14.55 1.14 -26.41
CA ARG A 276 -14.91 1.05 -27.84
C ARG A 276 -14.23 2.12 -28.71
N ARG A 277 -13.88 3.27 -28.11
CA ARG A 277 -13.23 4.40 -28.79
C ARG A 277 -11.71 4.43 -28.64
N PHE A 278 -11.11 3.38 -28.07
CA PHE A 278 -9.66 3.32 -27.85
C PHE A 278 -8.87 3.52 -29.16
N HIS A 279 -9.24 2.81 -30.23
CA HIS A 279 -8.58 2.92 -31.54
C HIS A 279 -8.90 4.21 -32.30
N GLU A 280 -9.87 5.02 -31.85
CA GLU A 280 -10.28 6.26 -32.52
C GLU A 280 -9.50 7.49 -32.01
N ASN A 281 -8.76 7.36 -30.90
CA ASN A 281 -8.13 8.49 -30.21
C ASN A 281 -6.60 8.37 -30.21
N GLU A 282 -5.93 9.37 -30.78
CA GLU A 282 -4.46 9.44 -30.80
C GLU A 282 -3.85 10.11 -29.55
N ASP A 283 -4.66 10.58 -28.61
CA ASP A 283 -4.20 11.26 -27.38
C ASP A 283 -3.65 10.29 -26.33
N ASP A 284 -2.40 10.54 -25.92
CA ASP A 284 -1.69 9.82 -24.86
C ASP A 284 -2.38 9.94 -23.48
N ASP A 285 -2.95 11.11 -23.13
CA ASP A 285 -3.64 11.29 -21.84
C ASP A 285 -4.89 10.38 -21.77
N PHE A 286 -5.60 10.25 -22.89
CA PHE A 286 -6.71 9.31 -23.05
C PHE A 286 -6.24 7.85 -23.03
N ARG A 287 -5.19 7.46 -23.78
CA ARG A 287 -4.64 6.09 -23.73
C ARG A 287 -4.26 5.66 -22.31
N GLU A 288 -3.52 6.50 -21.59
CA GLU A 288 -3.15 6.28 -20.19
C GLU A 288 -4.38 6.13 -19.27
N SER A 289 -5.43 6.91 -19.52
CA SER A 289 -6.68 6.78 -18.76
C SER A 289 -7.41 5.46 -19.05
N ILE A 290 -7.38 4.97 -20.29
CA ILE A 290 -8.03 3.72 -20.72
C ILE A 290 -7.37 2.52 -20.05
N ILE A 291 -6.03 2.40 -20.08
CA ILE A 291 -5.35 1.25 -19.45
C ILE A 291 -5.59 1.24 -17.94
N ALA A 292 -5.53 2.39 -17.27
CA ALA A 292 -5.82 2.49 -15.84
C ALA A 292 -7.29 2.13 -15.53
N THR A 293 -8.24 2.50 -16.39
CA THR A 293 -9.66 2.13 -16.27
C THR A 293 -9.83 0.61 -16.38
N ALA A 294 -9.23 -0.04 -17.39
CA ALA A 294 -9.33 -1.48 -17.59
C ALA A 294 -8.72 -2.26 -16.41
N VAL A 295 -7.57 -1.81 -15.92
CA VAL A 295 -6.89 -2.39 -14.75
C VAL A 295 -7.70 -2.25 -13.45
N ILE A 296 -8.31 -1.08 -13.21
CA ILE A 296 -9.19 -0.88 -12.06
C ILE A 296 -10.46 -1.73 -12.17
N LEU A 297 -11.07 -1.82 -13.35
CA LEU A 297 -12.26 -2.69 -13.52
C LEU A 297 -11.92 -4.18 -13.43
N ARG A 298 -10.70 -4.60 -13.78
CA ARG A 298 -10.25 -5.96 -13.49
C ARG A 298 -10.19 -6.24 -11.98
N GLN A 299 -9.84 -5.24 -11.17
CA GLN A 299 -9.92 -5.36 -9.71
C GLN A 299 -11.37 -5.48 -9.22
N LEU A 300 -12.36 -4.99 -9.98
CA LEU A 300 -13.77 -5.27 -9.72
C LEU A 300 -14.12 -6.73 -10.00
N GLU A 301 -13.73 -7.27 -11.16
CA GLU A 301 -13.93 -8.71 -11.50
C GLU A 301 -13.39 -9.62 -10.39
N GLU A 302 -12.17 -9.36 -9.95
CA GLU A 302 -11.49 -10.09 -8.86
C GLU A 302 -12.21 -10.05 -7.51
N ILE A 303 -12.97 -8.98 -7.24
CA ILE A 303 -13.80 -8.82 -6.03
C ILE A 303 -15.20 -9.43 -6.27
N ASP A 304 -15.70 -9.40 -7.50
CA ASP A 304 -17.02 -9.86 -7.94
C ASP A 304 -17.07 -11.31 -8.43
N ASP A 305 -15.94 -12.00 -8.39
CA ASP A 305 -15.87 -13.45 -8.34
C ASP A 305 -16.69 -13.95 -7.13
N GLU A 306 -17.96 -14.26 -7.40
CA GLU A 306 -18.71 -15.22 -6.62
C GLU A 306 -18.13 -16.62 -6.91
N ASP A 307 -18.21 -17.53 -5.93
CA ASP A 307 -17.61 -18.87 -6.00
C ASP A 307 -18.38 -19.79 -6.98
N GLU A 308 -18.54 -19.41 -8.26
CA GLU A 308 -18.93 -20.31 -9.37
C GLU A 308 -18.01 -21.55 -9.34
N ASP A 309 -18.59 -22.76 -9.48
CA ASP A 309 -18.02 -24.10 -9.18
C ASP A 309 -18.25 -24.62 -7.74
N ALA A 310 -19.49 -24.56 -7.22
CA ALA A 310 -19.88 -25.25 -5.98
C ALA A 310 -20.70 -26.56 -6.21
N ASP A 311 -21.41 -26.69 -7.34
CA ASP A 311 -22.40 -27.75 -7.59
C ASP A 311 -22.35 -28.32 -9.04
N ASP A 312 -21.23 -28.22 -9.77
CA ASP A 312 -21.11 -28.70 -11.17
C ASP A 312 -20.46 -30.09 -11.27
N ASP A 313 -20.92 -31.03 -10.43
CA ASP A 313 -20.56 -32.47 -10.47
C ASP A 313 -21.80 -33.39 -10.37
N ASP A 314 -22.99 -32.90 -10.76
CA ASP A 314 -24.21 -33.71 -10.88
C ASP A 314 -24.82 -33.64 -12.30
N ASP A 315 -24.85 -34.81 -12.94
CA ASP A 315 -25.28 -35.06 -14.32
C ASP A 315 -26.83 -35.14 -14.42
N TYR A 316 -27.41 -34.60 -15.50
CA TYR A 316 -28.87 -34.56 -15.81
C TYR A 316 -29.82 -34.01 -14.73
N HIS A 317 -30.42 -32.84 -14.96
CA HIS A 317 -31.83 -32.78 -15.45
C HIS A 317 -32.30 -31.38 -15.85
N VAL A 318 -32.67 -31.21 -17.12
CA VAL A 318 -33.33 -30.00 -17.62
C VAL A 318 -34.82 -30.00 -17.27
N THR A 319 -35.24 -29.19 -16.29
CA THR A 319 -36.61 -28.63 -16.21
C THR A 319 -36.68 -27.38 -15.33
N GLY A 320 -37.37 -26.33 -15.80
CA GLY A 320 -38.20 -25.51 -14.89
C GLY A 320 -37.74 -24.08 -14.58
N VAL A 321 -37.82 -23.20 -15.58
CA VAL A 321 -38.34 -21.81 -15.46
C VAL A 321 -38.08 -21.08 -14.13
N ASP A 322 -36.88 -20.54 -13.95
CA ASP A 322 -36.72 -19.17 -13.45
C ASP A 322 -35.39 -18.59 -13.95
N GLY A 323 -35.46 -17.87 -15.08
CA GLY A 323 -34.31 -17.32 -15.78
C GLY A 323 -33.79 -16.04 -15.14
N HIS A 324 -33.21 -16.14 -13.95
CA HIS A 324 -32.32 -15.07 -13.48
C HIS A 324 -31.11 -14.99 -14.42
N LEU A 325 -30.91 -13.80 -14.97
CA LEU A 325 -29.81 -13.49 -15.88
C LEU A 325 -28.48 -13.79 -15.19
N HIS A 326 -27.84 -14.90 -15.55
CA HIS A 326 -26.38 -14.98 -15.50
C HIS A 326 -25.86 -13.93 -16.50
N GLU A 327 -25.70 -12.69 -16.03
CA GLU A 327 -25.03 -11.63 -16.77
C GLU A 327 -23.58 -12.06 -16.97
N LYS A 328 -23.34 -12.65 -18.13
CA LYS A 328 -22.05 -13.16 -18.60
C LYS A 328 -20.92 -12.22 -18.19
N GLN A 329 -20.15 -12.64 -17.18
CA GLN A 329 -19.11 -11.83 -16.53
C GLN A 329 -18.25 -11.19 -17.63
N ILE A 330 -18.13 -9.86 -17.60
CA ILE A 330 -17.23 -9.16 -18.49
C ILE A 330 -15.80 -9.61 -18.13
N ASN A 331 -14.92 -9.68 -19.13
CA ASN A 331 -13.52 -9.98 -18.95
C ASN A 331 -12.69 -8.81 -19.53
N PHE A 332 -11.99 -8.07 -18.68
CA PHE A 332 -11.17 -6.91 -19.04
C PHE A 332 -9.76 -7.31 -19.51
N MET A 333 -9.34 -8.58 -19.39
CA MET A 333 -8.01 -9.01 -19.87
C MET A 333 -7.80 -8.86 -21.39
N PRO A 334 -8.76 -9.21 -22.27
CA PRO A 334 -8.66 -8.88 -23.69
C PRO A 334 -8.48 -7.39 -23.97
N ILE A 335 -9.07 -6.51 -23.15
CA ILE A 335 -8.93 -5.06 -23.28
C ILE A 335 -7.54 -4.61 -22.82
N ILE A 336 -7.07 -5.10 -21.67
CA ILE A 336 -5.70 -4.84 -21.17
C ILE A 336 -4.66 -5.27 -22.21
N ASN A 337 -4.77 -6.48 -22.75
CA ASN A 337 -3.88 -6.98 -23.81
C ASN A 337 -3.96 -6.16 -25.10
N ALA A 338 -5.16 -5.77 -25.56
CA ALA A 338 -5.31 -4.95 -26.76
C ALA A 338 -4.65 -3.56 -26.61
N VAL A 339 -4.77 -2.95 -25.43
CA VAL A 339 -4.18 -1.63 -25.15
C VAL A 339 -2.66 -1.72 -24.98
N LEU A 340 -2.13 -2.75 -24.31
CA LEU A 340 -0.68 -2.93 -24.13
C LEU A 340 0.06 -3.36 -25.41
N ARG A 341 -0.66 -3.94 -26.38
CA ARG A 341 -0.14 -4.28 -27.72
C ARG A 341 -0.17 -3.09 -28.70
N ASP A 342 -0.80 -1.98 -28.34
CA ASP A 342 -0.82 -0.78 -29.20
C ASP A 342 0.60 -0.19 -29.33
N PRO A 343 1.12 0.06 -30.55
CA PRO A 343 2.49 0.53 -30.74
C PRO A 343 2.81 1.84 -30.02
N ALA A 344 1.83 2.74 -29.87
CA ALA A 344 2.02 3.98 -29.10
C ALA A 344 2.17 3.68 -27.60
N SER A 345 1.33 2.79 -27.03
CA SER A 345 1.48 2.34 -25.64
C SER A 345 2.82 1.64 -25.37
N GLN A 346 3.33 0.87 -26.33
CA GLN A 346 4.67 0.26 -26.24
C GLN A 346 5.79 1.30 -26.25
N ALA A 347 5.72 2.30 -27.15
CA ALA A 347 6.70 3.40 -27.19
C ALA A 347 6.74 4.19 -25.87
N MET A 348 5.59 4.38 -25.21
CA MET A 348 5.48 5.06 -23.92
C MET A 348 6.01 4.25 -22.72
N PHE A 349 6.25 2.94 -22.85
CA PHE A 349 6.63 2.08 -21.72
C PHE A 349 8.00 2.45 -21.11
N GLY A 350 8.93 2.93 -21.93
CA GLY A 350 10.27 3.34 -21.50
C GLY A 350 10.34 4.62 -20.67
N HIS A 351 9.25 5.39 -20.59
CA HIS A 351 9.26 6.77 -20.07
C HIS A 351 8.77 6.93 -18.62
N ARG A 352 8.71 5.86 -17.82
CA ARG A 352 8.15 5.86 -16.44
C ARG A 352 6.71 6.40 -16.41
N SER A 353 5.87 5.87 -17.31
CA SER A 353 4.49 6.31 -17.57
C SER A 353 3.45 5.56 -16.73
N LEU A 354 2.20 6.04 -16.72
CA LEU A 354 1.08 5.32 -16.09
C LEU A 354 0.83 3.95 -16.75
N ILE A 355 1.18 3.80 -18.04
CA ILE A 355 1.14 2.53 -18.77
C ILE A 355 2.06 1.49 -18.13
N GLN A 356 3.27 1.89 -17.75
CA GLN A 356 4.22 1.00 -17.07
C GLN A 356 3.71 0.57 -15.69
N ALA A 357 3.18 1.50 -14.90
CA ALA A 357 2.58 1.19 -13.60
C ALA A 357 1.36 0.24 -13.74
N ALA A 358 0.51 0.48 -14.74
CA ALA A 358 -0.66 -0.33 -15.03
C ALA A 358 -0.28 -1.76 -15.49
N TYR A 359 0.79 -1.91 -16.27
CA TYR A 359 1.33 -3.23 -16.63
C TYR A 359 1.81 -4.03 -15.41
N TRP A 360 2.61 -3.42 -14.53
CA TRP A 360 3.09 -4.09 -13.31
C TRP A 360 1.98 -4.37 -12.30
N PHE A 361 0.88 -3.62 -12.33
CA PHE A 361 -0.34 -3.98 -11.60
C PHE A 361 -1.08 -5.15 -12.27
N ALA A 362 -1.29 -5.12 -13.58
CA ALA A 362 -1.92 -6.21 -14.34
C ALA A 362 -1.17 -7.54 -14.19
N LEU A 363 0.17 -7.54 -14.11
CA LEU A 363 0.96 -8.73 -13.78
C LEU A 363 0.68 -9.28 -12.37
N ARG A 364 0.46 -8.43 -11.38
CA ARG A 364 0.12 -8.87 -10.01
C ARG A 364 -1.29 -9.45 -9.94
N GLN A 365 -2.22 -8.89 -10.72
CA GLN A 365 -3.54 -9.47 -10.96
C GLN A 365 -3.47 -10.84 -11.66
N GLU A 366 -2.55 -11.01 -12.62
CA GLU A 366 -2.28 -12.33 -13.22
C GLU A 366 -1.78 -13.34 -12.20
N ILE A 367 -0.94 -12.96 -11.23
CA ILE A 367 -0.54 -13.85 -10.14
C ILE A 367 -1.77 -14.28 -9.35
N TYR A 368 -2.60 -13.33 -8.89
CA TYR A 368 -3.83 -13.67 -8.17
C TYR A 368 -4.72 -14.62 -8.99
N HIS A 369 -5.09 -14.24 -10.21
CA HIS A 369 -5.98 -15.02 -11.06
C HIS A 369 -5.39 -16.40 -11.41
N SER A 370 -4.12 -16.49 -11.81
CA SER A 370 -3.51 -17.77 -12.20
C SER A 370 -3.40 -18.76 -11.06
N PHE A 371 -3.00 -18.30 -9.88
CA PHE A 371 -2.85 -19.16 -8.72
C PHE A 371 -4.20 -19.57 -8.12
N THR A 372 -5.19 -18.67 -8.06
CA THR A 372 -6.54 -18.98 -7.53
C THR A 372 -7.36 -19.84 -8.47
N ARG A 373 -7.34 -19.55 -9.79
CA ARG A 373 -8.11 -20.29 -10.82
C ARG A 373 -7.34 -21.44 -11.47
N ARG A 374 -6.07 -21.67 -11.09
CA ARG A 374 -5.16 -22.71 -11.61
C ARG A 374 -5.04 -22.70 -13.16
N LYS A 375 -4.96 -21.49 -13.73
CA LYS A 375 -4.92 -21.23 -15.19
C LYS A 375 -3.66 -20.43 -15.56
N PRO A 376 -3.06 -20.64 -16.75
CA PRO A 376 -1.87 -19.88 -17.15
C PRO A 376 -2.17 -18.38 -17.32
N PRO A 377 -1.20 -17.50 -17.04
CA PRO A 377 -1.28 -16.09 -17.38
C PRO A 377 -1.51 -15.87 -18.88
N GLN A 378 -2.46 -14.99 -19.19
CA GLN A 378 -2.83 -14.52 -20.52
C GLN A 378 -2.13 -13.22 -20.92
N LEU A 379 -1.49 -12.50 -19.98
CA LEU A 379 -0.70 -11.31 -20.28
C LEU A 379 0.60 -11.69 -21.00
N ASP A 380 1.01 -10.84 -21.94
CA ASP A 380 2.31 -10.97 -22.59
C ASP A 380 3.44 -10.62 -21.61
N LEU A 381 4.58 -11.30 -21.76
CA LEU A 381 5.76 -11.16 -20.89
C LEU A 381 7.00 -10.79 -21.74
N PRO A 382 7.11 -9.55 -22.27
CA PRO A 382 8.23 -9.16 -23.13
C PRO A 382 9.57 -9.21 -22.37
N PRO A 383 10.60 -9.93 -22.87
CA PRO A 383 11.90 -10.05 -22.19
C PRO A 383 12.59 -8.70 -21.91
N GLU A 384 12.37 -7.70 -22.76
CA GLU A 384 12.87 -6.34 -22.60
C GLU A 384 12.37 -5.67 -21.30
N TYR A 385 11.16 -5.99 -20.85
CA TYR A 385 10.58 -5.41 -19.63
C TYR A 385 11.28 -5.92 -18.36
N TRP A 386 11.93 -7.10 -18.40
CA TRP A 386 12.77 -7.60 -17.30
C TRP A 386 14.03 -6.76 -17.10
N GLN A 387 14.68 -6.35 -18.19
CA GLN A 387 16.00 -5.71 -18.13
C GLN A 387 15.94 -4.35 -17.43
N GLY A 388 14.91 -3.56 -17.75
CA GLY A 388 14.65 -2.25 -17.13
C GLY A 388 13.87 -2.28 -15.81
N ALA A 389 13.46 -3.46 -15.31
CA ALA A 389 12.64 -3.56 -14.11
C ALA A 389 13.42 -3.29 -12.81
N SER A 390 12.73 -2.68 -11.84
CA SER A 390 13.14 -2.64 -10.43
C SER A 390 13.17 -4.05 -9.82
N ASN A 391 13.88 -4.21 -8.71
CA ASN A 391 14.08 -5.53 -8.08
C ASN A 391 12.75 -6.21 -7.71
N VAL A 392 11.77 -5.46 -7.20
CA VAL A 392 10.42 -5.98 -6.90
C VAL A 392 9.68 -6.45 -8.16
N ASN A 393 9.81 -5.70 -9.27
CA ASN A 393 9.16 -6.03 -10.53
C ASN A 393 9.84 -7.22 -11.24
N LYS A 394 11.13 -7.45 -10.97
CA LYS A 394 11.81 -8.71 -11.34
C LYS A 394 11.23 -9.90 -10.55
N SER A 395 11.05 -9.80 -9.22
CA SER A 395 10.36 -10.87 -8.47
C SER A 395 8.96 -11.13 -9.01
N VAL A 396 8.14 -10.09 -9.26
CA VAL A 396 6.79 -10.21 -9.85
C VAL A 396 6.83 -10.90 -11.23
N MET A 397 7.69 -10.44 -12.15
CA MET A 397 7.81 -11.05 -13.48
C MET A 397 8.19 -12.52 -13.39
N HIS A 398 9.12 -12.87 -12.49
CA HIS A 398 9.53 -14.26 -12.32
C HIS A 398 8.38 -15.14 -11.82
N THR A 399 7.62 -14.67 -10.81
CA THR A 399 6.45 -15.41 -10.30
C THR A 399 5.39 -15.63 -11.39
N VAL A 400 5.17 -14.65 -12.29
CA VAL A 400 4.27 -14.82 -13.46
C VAL A 400 4.86 -15.79 -14.50
N GLN A 401 6.18 -15.80 -14.72
CA GLN A 401 6.80 -16.77 -15.61
C GLN A 401 6.72 -18.20 -15.05
N VAL A 402 6.93 -18.39 -13.74
CA VAL A 402 6.74 -19.68 -13.05
C VAL A 402 5.28 -20.14 -13.12
N ALA A 403 4.32 -19.24 -12.90
CA ALA A 403 2.90 -19.50 -13.11
C ALA A 403 2.59 -19.97 -14.54
N LYS A 404 3.16 -19.29 -15.54
CA LYS A 404 2.98 -19.61 -16.96
C LYS A 404 3.62 -20.93 -17.35
N TRP A 405 4.77 -21.27 -16.80
CA TRP A 405 5.37 -22.60 -16.95
C TRP A 405 4.47 -23.68 -16.32
N HIS A 406 4.06 -23.53 -15.06
CA HIS A 406 3.32 -24.56 -14.35
C HIS A 406 1.94 -24.86 -14.96
N TRP A 407 1.07 -23.84 -15.10
CA TRP A 407 -0.28 -24.05 -15.66
C TRP A 407 -0.32 -24.07 -17.19
N GLY A 408 0.72 -23.58 -17.86
CA GLY A 408 0.85 -23.62 -19.32
C GLY A 408 1.47 -24.91 -19.86
N ARG A 409 1.83 -25.87 -18.99
CA ARG A 409 2.56 -27.12 -19.35
C ARG A 409 3.89 -26.83 -20.06
N GLY A 410 4.69 -25.94 -19.46
CA GLY A 410 6.03 -25.62 -19.94
C GLY A 410 6.99 -26.82 -19.89
N THR A 411 8.11 -26.70 -20.60
CA THR A 411 9.09 -27.78 -20.76
C THR A 411 10.03 -27.92 -19.57
N ASP A 412 10.73 -29.06 -19.49
CA ASP A 412 11.82 -29.29 -18.53
C ASP A 412 12.99 -28.29 -18.73
N ASP A 413 13.25 -27.84 -19.97
CA ASP A 413 14.24 -26.79 -20.25
C ASP A 413 13.83 -25.43 -19.68
N GLU A 414 12.55 -25.06 -19.80
CA GLU A 414 12.01 -23.82 -19.23
C GLU A 414 12.01 -23.87 -17.69
N PHE A 415 11.76 -25.05 -17.11
CA PHE A 415 11.94 -25.27 -15.67
C PHE A 415 13.39 -25.00 -15.22
N LEU A 416 14.38 -25.55 -15.94
CA LEU A 416 15.80 -25.32 -15.63
C LEU A 416 16.19 -23.84 -15.75
N ARG A 417 15.67 -23.15 -16.78
CA ARG A 417 15.85 -21.69 -16.95
C ARG A 417 15.25 -20.89 -15.80
N LEU A 418 14.08 -21.30 -15.31
CA LEU A 418 13.42 -20.66 -14.17
C LEU A 418 14.14 -20.94 -12.85
N MET A 419 14.67 -22.14 -12.64
CA MET A 419 15.51 -22.45 -11.47
C MET A 419 16.79 -21.60 -11.42
N ASP A 420 17.46 -21.38 -12.56
CA ASP A 420 18.61 -20.47 -12.65
C ASP A 420 18.19 -19.01 -12.35
N GLN A 421 17.05 -18.57 -12.89
CA GLN A 421 16.50 -17.23 -12.61
C GLN A 421 16.08 -17.02 -11.15
N GLN A 422 15.55 -18.04 -10.47
CA GLN A 422 15.25 -18.03 -9.03
C GLN A 422 16.55 -17.89 -8.22
N SER A 423 17.59 -18.66 -8.57
CA SER A 423 18.93 -18.57 -7.95
C SER A 423 19.54 -17.17 -8.14
N PHE A 424 19.45 -16.61 -9.35
CA PHE A 424 19.89 -15.24 -9.64
C PHE A 424 19.11 -14.19 -8.84
N LEU A 425 17.79 -14.35 -8.69
CA LEU A 425 16.97 -13.47 -7.86
C LEU A 425 17.43 -13.49 -6.40
N GLU A 426 17.51 -14.66 -5.78
CA GLU A 426 17.89 -14.82 -4.37
C GLU A 426 19.30 -14.33 -4.08
N HIS A 427 20.27 -14.68 -4.94
CA HIS A 427 21.69 -14.43 -4.68
C HIS A 427 22.26 -13.15 -5.27
N THR A 428 21.56 -12.49 -6.21
CA THR A 428 22.02 -11.23 -6.84
C THR A 428 21.04 -10.07 -6.70
N VAL A 429 19.73 -10.29 -6.90
CA VAL A 429 18.73 -9.20 -6.93
C VAL A 429 18.23 -8.84 -5.53
N LEU A 430 18.04 -9.85 -4.68
CA LEU A 430 17.45 -9.74 -3.34
C LEU A 430 18.48 -9.81 -2.20
N THR A 431 19.78 -9.91 -2.53
CA THR A 431 20.90 -10.05 -1.57
C THR A 431 20.94 -8.94 -0.50
N ASN A 432 20.48 -7.74 -0.86
CA ASN A 432 20.42 -6.57 0.01
C ASN A 432 19.04 -6.38 0.67
N THR A 433 18.02 -7.16 0.28
CA THR A 433 16.65 -7.12 0.81
C THR A 433 16.57 -7.96 2.08
N LYS A 434 17.25 -7.51 3.13
CA LYS A 434 17.31 -8.20 4.43
C LYS A 434 16.21 -7.72 5.36
N PRO A 435 15.66 -8.59 6.23
CA PRO A 435 14.73 -8.15 7.26
C PRO A 435 15.43 -7.21 8.25
N LEU A 436 14.69 -6.20 8.71
CA LEU A 436 15.07 -5.33 9.83
C LEU A 436 15.15 -6.11 11.14
N PHE A 437 14.25 -7.09 11.30
CA PHE A 437 14.20 -7.98 12.45
C PHE A 437 13.70 -9.35 12.01
N GLU A 438 14.34 -10.41 12.51
CA GLU A 438 13.98 -11.79 12.25
C GLU A 438 14.09 -12.61 13.54
N LYS A 439 13.00 -13.31 13.90
CA LYS A 439 12.94 -14.25 15.02
C LYS A 439 12.25 -15.54 14.56
N PRO A 440 12.93 -16.70 14.64
CA PRO A 440 12.29 -18.00 14.42
C PRO A 440 11.12 -18.25 15.38
N ALA A 441 10.13 -19.01 14.94
CA ALA A 441 8.96 -19.38 15.74
C ALA A 441 9.35 -20.31 16.91
N ASP A 442 9.02 -19.93 18.15
CA ASP A 442 9.13 -20.83 19.30
C ASP A 442 7.86 -21.67 19.49
N LYS A 443 7.87 -22.87 18.88
CA LYS A 443 6.80 -23.87 19.02
C LYS A 443 6.52 -24.27 20.48
N ARG A 444 7.44 -24.07 21.42
CA ARG A 444 7.22 -24.33 22.86
C ARG A 444 6.32 -23.29 23.53
N GLN A 445 6.26 -22.09 22.95
CA GLN A 445 5.40 -20.99 23.38
C GLN A 445 4.09 -20.91 22.57
N GLY A 446 3.84 -21.88 21.69
CA GLY A 446 2.70 -21.87 20.77
C GLY A 446 2.88 -20.98 19.55
N GLU A 447 4.08 -20.43 19.31
CA GLU A 447 4.38 -19.67 18.10
C GLU A 447 4.57 -20.64 16.92
N ILE A 448 3.71 -20.51 15.90
CA ILE A 448 3.82 -21.29 14.65
C ILE A 448 4.57 -20.53 13.56
N PHE A 449 4.34 -19.21 13.46
CA PHE A 449 4.94 -18.36 12.43
C PHE A 449 6.17 -17.62 12.97
N PRO A 450 7.21 -17.42 12.14
CA PRO A 450 8.33 -16.54 12.48
C PRO A 450 7.88 -15.08 12.52
N THR A 451 8.61 -14.26 13.27
CA THR A 451 8.45 -12.78 13.23
C THR A 451 9.49 -12.22 12.27
N ILE A 452 9.05 -11.69 11.13
CA ILE A 452 9.94 -11.17 10.07
C ILE A 452 9.46 -9.77 9.67
N TRP A 453 10.28 -8.75 9.94
CA TRP A 453 9.97 -7.34 9.66
C TRP A 453 10.85 -6.81 8.53
N TYR A 454 10.25 -6.14 7.55
CA TYR A 454 10.95 -5.45 6.45
C TYR A 454 10.77 -3.93 6.58
N THR A 455 11.66 -3.15 5.97
CA THR A 455 11.62 -1.68 6.11
C THR A 455 10.58 -1.03 5.20
N SER A 456 10.16 -1.73 4.13
CA SER A 456 9.17 -1.21 3.19
C SER A 456 8.27 -2.30 2.56
N HIS A 457 7.15 -1.86 1.99
CA HIS A 457 6.27 -2.74 1.22
C HIS A 457 6.92 -3.26 -0.08
N ILE A 458 7.88 -2.52 -0.64
CA ILE A 458 8.64 -2.95 -1.83
C ILE A 458 9.51 -4.16 -1.49
N GLU A 459 10.24 -4.11 -0.37
CA GLU A 459 11.09 -5.20 0.12
C GLU A 459 10.26 -6.46 0.44
N LEU A 460 9.22 -6.32 1.26
CA LEU A 460 8.41 -7.48 1.66
C LEU A 460 7.73 -8.12 0.44
N THR A 461 7.25 -7.32 -0.53
CA THR A 461 6.65 -7.85 -1.77
C THR A 461 7.69 -8.57 -2.61
N SER A 462 8.91 -8.03 -2.72
CA SER A 462 10.01 -8.66 -3.47
C SER A 462 10.33 -10.07 -2.94
N ILE A 463 10.32 -10.23 -1.61
CA ILE A 463 10.57 -11.49 -0.93
C ILE A 463 9.38 -12.44 -1.06
N GLN A 464 8.16 -12.00 -0.73
CA GLN A 464 6.97 -12.87 -0.81
C GLN A 464 6.75 -13.43 -2.23
N GLN A 465 6.99 -12.62 -3.26
CA GLN A 465 6.90 -13.08 -4.66
C GLN A 465 7.96 -14.15 -4.98
N SER A 466 9.19 -13.98 -4.50
CA SER A 466 10.27 -14.98 -4.61
C SER A 466 9.95 -16.27 -3.85
N LEU A 467 9.39 -16.19 -2.64
CA LEU A 467 8.93 -17.35 -1.86
C LEU A 467 7.82 -18.12 -2.60
N MET A 468 6.84 -17.42 -3.19
CA MET A 468 5.78 -18.04 -3.99
C MET A 468 6.32 -18.75 -5.23
N ALA A 469 7.21 -18.09 -6.00
CA ALA A 469 7.83 -18.66 -7.19
C ALA A 469 8.65 -19.93 -6.85
N ARG A 470 9.50 -19.86 -5.83
CA ARG A 470 10.27 -21.01 -5.33
C ARG A 470 9.38 -22.16 -4.88
N SER A 471 8.27 -21.88 -4.19
CA SER A 471 7.37 -22.93 -3.69
C SER A 471 6.81 -23.78 -4.83
N VAL A 472 6.44 -23.15 -5.95
CA VAL A 472 6.01 -23.84 -7.18
C VAL A 472 7.14 -24.61 -7.83
N LEU A 473 8.33 -24.01 -7.98
CA LEU A 473 9.47 -24.69 -8.60
C LEU A 473 9.95 -25.91 -7.77
N VAL A 474 9.89 -25.83 -6.44
CA VAL A 474 10.26 -26.91 -5.52
C VAL A 474 9.19 -28.00 -5.50
N SER A 475 7.89 -27.66 -5.46
CA SER A 475 6.81 -28.67 -5.46
C SER A 475 6.68 -29.41 -6.79
N GLU A 476 6.84 -28.70 -7.91
CA GLU A 476 6.51 -29.23 -9.23
C GLU A 476 7.67 -29.84 -10.01
N ASN A 477 8.87 -29.85 -9.44
CA ASN A 477 10.12 -30.32 -10.06
C ASN A 477 9.93 -31.63 -10.86
N PRO A 478 10.05 -31.60 -12.21
CA PRO A 478 9.75 -32.74 -13.06
C PRO A 478 10.72 -33.91 -12.84
N PHE A 479 11.98 -33.63 -12.47
CA PHE A 479 13.01 -34.65 -12.27
C PHE A 479 12.77 -35.51 -11.01
N LEU A 480 12.00 -35.02 -10.03
CA LEU A 480 11.56 -35.82 -8.88
C LEU A 480 10.43 -36.79 -9.21
N LYS A 481 9.61 -36.46 -10.23
CA LYS A 481 8.51 -37.30 -10.73
C LYS A 481 9.02 -38.41 -11.67
N GLN A 482 10.17 -38.20 -12.33
CA GLN A 482 10.74 -39.14 -13.30
C GLN A 482 11.59 -40.27 -12.68
N GLN A 483 12.17 -40.08 -11.50
CA GLN A 483 12.90 -41.13 -10.78
C GLN A 483 11.94 -41.97 -9.90
N PRO A 484 12.30 -43.21 -9.51
CA PRO A 484 11.68 -43.91 -8.39
C PRO A 484 12.07 -43.22 -7.06
N SER A 485 11.55 -42.00 -6.88
CA SER A 485 11.83 -41.12 -5.77
C SER A 485 11.42 -41.79 -4.47
N SER A 486 12.37 -41.94 -3.55
CA SER A 486 12.06 -42.42 -2.22
C SER A 486 11.04 -41.49 -1.56
N ARG A 487 10.14 -42.04 -0.73
CA ARG A 487 9.21 -41.24 0.09
C ARG A 487 9.92 -40.17 0.94
N SER A 488 11.21 -40.34 1.22
CA SER A 488 12.05 -39.35 1.90
C SER A 488 12.43 -38.14 1.03
N SER A 489 12.44 -38.23 -0.30
CA SER A 489 12.65 -37.08 -1.19
C SER A 489 11.41 -36.19 -1.24
N TRP A 490 10.21 -36.78 -1.41
CA TRP A 490 8.95 -36.05 -1.35
C TRP A 490 8.74 -35.33 0.00
N ARG A 491 9.03 -36.01 1.11
CA ARG A 491 8.99 -35.37 2.45
C ARG A 491 9.96 -34.20 2.62
N LYS A 492 11.08 -34.16 1.89
CA LYS A 492 11.99 -32.99 1.91
C LYS A 492 11.38 -31.81 1.17
N VAL A 493 10.77 -32.06 0.00
CA VAL A 493 10.02 -31.06 -0.78
C VAL A 493 8.85 -30.49 0.02
N GLU A 494 8.01 -31.37 0.57
CA GLU A 494 6.89 -30.98 1.44
C GLU A 494 7.39 -30.11 2.60
N ASN A 495 8.47 -30.51 3.28
CA ASN A 495 9.03 -29.75 4.38
C ASN A 495 9.63 -28.40 3.95
N GLU A 496 10.31 -28.32 2.81
CA GLU A 496 10.84 -27.05 2.29
C GLU A 496 9.70 -26.08 1.94
N VAL A 497 8.70 -26.54 1.20
CA VAL A 497 7.52 -25.73 0.86
C VAL A 497 6.76 -25.29 2.11
N ARG A 498 6.62 -26.16 3.12
CA ARG A 498 6.03 -25.80 4.43
C ARG A 498 6.81 -24.66 5.11
N MET A 499 8.14 -24.68 5.10
CA MET A 499 8.94 -23.58 5.67
C MET A 499 8.73 -22.27 4.90
N LEU A 500 8.77 -22.31 3.56
CA LEU A 500 8.50 -21.14 2.71
C LEU A 500 7.10 -20.55 2.96
N MET A 501 6.08 -21.39 3.19
CA MET A 501 4.73 -20.96 3.54
C MET A 501 4.63 -20.35 4.94
N LEU A 502 5.37 -20.88 5.92
CA LEU A 502 5.43 -20.30 7.27
C LEU A 502 6.08 -18.92 7.24
N ASP A 503 7.17 -18.73 6.47
CA ASP A 503 7.82 -17.43 6.28
C ASP A 503 6.88 -16.45 5.57
N LEU A 504 6.23 -16.89 4.48
CA LEU A 504 5.25 -16.10 3.71
C LEU A 504 4.11 -15.57 4.61
N CYS A 505 3.59 -16.42 5.50
CA CYS A 505 2.56 -16.07 6.48
C CYS A 505 3.10 -15.20 7.62
N GLY A 506 4.30 -15.47 8.14
CA GLY A 506 4.96 -14.68 9.17
C GLY A 506 5.18 -13.23 8.73
N ILE A 507 5.69 -13.04 7.49
CA ILE A 507 5.82 -11.73 6.84
C ILE A 507 4.45 -11.04 6.75
N ALA A 508 3.41 -11.74 6.29
CA ALA A 508 2.07 -11.16 6.15
C ALA A 508 1.47 -10.70 7.49
N LEU A 509 1.60 -11.52 8.53
CA LEU A 509 1.11 -11.22 9.87
C LEU A 509 1.86 -10.07 10.56
N CYS A 510 3.14 -9.87 10.23
CA CYS A 510 3.92 -8.75 10.73
C CYS A 510 3.58 -7.41 10.05
N HIS A 511 2.99 -7.44 8.85
CA HIS A 511 2.66 -6.24 8.06
C HIS A 511 1.15 -6.15 7.73
N PRO A 512 0.25 -6.14 8.74
CA PRO A 512 -1.20 -6.19 8.52
C PRO A 512 -1.78 -4.92 7.85
N ALA A 513 -0.98 -3.86 7.68
CA ALA A 513 -1.33 -2.68 6.89
C ALA A 513 -1.03 -2.83 5.39
N CYS A 514 -0.27 -3.85 4.98
CA CYS A 514 0.01 -4.16 3.58
C CYS A 514 -1.00 -5.18 3.05
N ALA A 515 -2.08 -4.72 2.43
CA ALA A 515 -3.18 -5.58 1.98
C ALA A 515 -2.73 -6.79 1.14
N PRO A 516 -1.87 -6.62 0.12
CA PRO A 516 -1.40 -7.73 -0.70
C PRO A 516 -0.45 -8.69 0.01
N ALA A 517 0.10 -8.33 1.18
CA ALA A 517 0.89 -9.28 1.96
C ALA A 517 0.04 -10.45 2.46
N LEU A 518 -1.19 -10.15 2.87
CA LEU A 518 -2.21 -11.15 3.23
C LEU A 518 -2.75 -11.89 2.00
N VAL A 519 -2.90 -11.22 0.85
CA VAL A 519 -3.28 -11.86 -0.43
C VAL A 519 -2.26 -12.94 -0.80
N ASN A 520 -0.96 -12.60 -0.81
CA ASN A 520 0.11 -13.54 -1.17
C ASN A 520 0.12 -14.76 -0.23
N ALA A 521 -0.04 -14.54 1.08
CA ALA A 521 -0.13 -15.62 2.06
C ALA A 521 -1.38 -16.51 1.87
N ALA A 522 -2.55 -15.91 1.61
CA ALA A 522 -3.78 -16.66 1.32
C ALA A 522 -3.65 -17.50 0.04
N ILE A 523 -3.03 -16.96 -1.02
CA ILE A 523 -2.69 -17.72 -2.22
C ILE A 523 -1.78 -18.91 -1.90
N GLY A 524 -0.68 -18.69 -1.16
CA GLY A 524 0.23 -19.76 -0.77
C GLY A 524 -0.47 -20.87 0.02
N ILE A 525 -1.35 -20.49 0.94
CA ILE A 525 -2.21 -21.41 1.71
C ILE A 525 -3.15 -22.21 0.79
N GLN A 526 -3.73 -21.59 -0.25
CA GLN A 526 -4.65 -22.28 -1.18
C GLN A 526 -3.96 -23.37 -2.02
N LEU A 527 -2.65 -23.22 -2.27
CA LEU A 527 -1.86 -24.19 -3.03
C LEU A 527 -1.32 -25.32 -2.16
N TYR A 528 -0.80 -24.96 -0.97
CA TYR A 528 0.09 -25.80 -0.17
C TYR A 528 -0.42 -26.04 1.26
N GLY A 529 -1.62 -25.59 1.59
CA GLY A 529 -2.28 -25.86 2.88
C GLY A 529 -2.40 -27.35 3.18
N ASP A 530 -2.55 -28.19 2.16
CA ASP A 530 -2.62 -29.65 2.29
C ASP A 530 -1.30 -30.30 2.75
N TYR A 531 -0.16 -29.59 2.63
CA TYR A 531 1.11 -30.05 3.21
C TYR A 531 1.14 -29.87 4.75
N PHE A 532 0.13 -29.22 5.33
CA PHE A 532 -0.01 -29.04 6.77
C PHE A 532 -0.99 -30.06 7.36
N THR A 533 -0.41 -31.09 7.97
CA THR A 533 -1.12 -32.19 8.64
C THR A 533 -1.21 -32.02 10.15
N ASP A 534 -0.36 -31.18 10.76
CA ASP A 534 -0.44 -30.84 12.17
C ASP A 534 -1.63 -29.90 12.46
N GLN A 535 -2.39 -30.20 13.51
CA GLN A 535 -3.61 -29.46 13.82
C GLN A 535 -3.34 -28.01 14.27
N TYR A 536 -2.26 -27.76 15.00
CA TYR A 536 -1.90 -26.40 15.44
C TYR A 536 -1.45 -25.54 14.26
N GLU A 537 -0.68 -26.12 13.33
CA GLU A 537 -0.30 -25.45 12.10
C GLU A 537 -1.53 -25.15 11.21
N ARG A 538 -2.44 -26.13 11.01
CA ARG A 538 -3.70 -25.92 10.28
C ARG A 538 -4.54 -24.79 10.87
N LEU A 539 -4.72 -24.77 12.20
CA LEU A 539 -5.44 -23.70 12.91
C LEU A 539 -4.74 -22.33 12.78
N ALA A 540 -3.40 -22.31 12.82
CA ALA A 540 -2.64 -21.08 12.63
C ALA A 540 -2.81 -20.51 11.22
N LEU A 541 -2.73 -21.35 10.17
CA LEU A 541 -2.95 -20.93 8.78
C LEU A 541 -4.39 -20.43 8.56
N ARG A 542 -5.38 -21.11 9.13
CA ARG A 542 -6.77 -20.65 9.13
C ARG A 542 -6.91 -19.21 9.68
N SER A 543 -6.19 -18.88 10.75
CA SER A 543 -6.22 -17.52 11.32
C SER A 543 -5.66 -16.43 10.38
N VAL A 544 -4.78 -16.80 9.43
CA VAL A 544 -4.28 -15.90 8.37
C VAL A 544 -5.38 -15.64 7.35
N VAL A 545 -6.10 -16.69 6.93
CA VAL A 545 -7.24 -16.60 6.00
C VAL A 545 -8.40 -15.78 6.60
N GLU A 546 -8.69 -15.95 7.89
CA GLU A 546 -9.71 -15.17 8.60
C GLU A 546 -9.32 -13.68 8.67
N LYS A 547 -8.05 -13.35 8.93
CA LYS A 547 -7.53 -11.96 8.85
C LYS A 547 -7.57 -11.39 7.43
N TYR A 548 -7.33 -12.21 6.41
CA TYR A 548 -7.40 -11.81 5.02
C TYR A 548 -8.84 -11.40 4.62
N ARG A 549 -9.83 -12.21 4.98
CA ARG A 549 -11.27 -11.93 4.80
C ARG A 549 -11.67 -10.56 5.35
N ASP A 550 -11.38 -10.36 6.64
CA ASP A 550 -11.91 -9.23 7.40
C ASP A 550 -11.29 -7.89 6.99
N ALA A 551 -10.13 -7.93 6.34
CA ALA A 551 -9.39 -6.74 5.98
C ALA A 551 -9.75 -6.18 4.58
N HIS A 552 -10.10 -7.01 3.58
CA HIS A 552 -10.06 -6.57 2.17
C HIS A 552 -11.25 -6.94 1.25
N ALA A 553 -12.36 -7.48 1.76
CA ALA A 553 -13.61 -7.73 1.01
C ALA A 553 -13.61 -8.86 -0.04
N TRP A 554 -12.48 -9.56 -0.22
CA TRP A 554 -12.31 -10.66 -1.18
C TRP A 554 -13.15 -11.89 -0.82
N PRO A 555 -13.52 -12.73 -1.81
CA PRO A 555 -14.03 -14.07 -1.56
C PRO A 555 -12.95 -14.95 -0.89
N VAL A 556 -13.34 -15.71 0.14
CA VAL A 556 -12.43 -16.62 0.88
C VAL A 556 -13.10 -17.95 1.27
N ARG A 557 -14.33 -18.22 0.81
CA ARG A 557 -15.19 -19.26 1.39
C ARG A 557 -14.53 -20.64 1.30
N ARG A 558 -14.11 -21.05 0.09
CA ARG A 558 -13.35 -22.28 -0.17
C ARG A 558 -12.07 -22.39 0.66
N LEU A 559 -11.36 -21.27 0.81
CA LEU A 559 -10.10 -21.18 1.56
C LEU A 559 -10.28 -21.42 3.07
N LEU A 560 -11.46 -21.09 3.63
CA LEU A 560 -11.82 -21.42 5.02
C LEU A 560 -12.29 -22.86 5.16
N GLU A 561 -13.00 -23.39 4.16
CA GLU A 561 -13.50 -24.78 4.13
C GLU A 561 -12.37 -25.82 4.18
N MET A 562 -11.21 -25.55 3.56
CA MET A 562 -9.97 -26.36 3.67
C MET A 562 -9.54 -26.67 5.11
N PHE A 563 -9.96 -25.86 6.09
CA PHE A 563 -9.65 -25.98 7.52
C PHE A 563 -10.89 -26.27 8.38
N THR A 564 -11.93 -26.86 7.81
CA THR A 564 -13.13 -27.33 8.53
C THR A 564 -13.15 -28.85 8.78
N THR A 565 -12.20 -29.57 8.18
CA THR A 565 -11.96 -31.02 8.34
C THR A 565 -10.66 -31.33 9.10
#